data_AF-A0A7Y0MJ60-F1
#
_entry.id   AF-A0A7Y0MJ60-F1
#
_cell.length_a   1.000
_cell.length_b   1.000
_cell.length_c   1.000
_cell.angle_alpha   90.00
_cell.angle_beta   90.00
_cell.angle_gamma   90.00
#
_symmetry.space_group_name_H-M   'P 1'
#
loop_
_entity.id
_entity.type
_entity.pdbx_description
1 polymer ?
#
loop_
_entity_poly.entity_id
_entity_poly.type
_entity_poly.pdbx_seq_one_letter_code
_entity_poly.pdbx_strand_id
1 'polypeptide(L)'
;DPLSYLPLEYSVEQWDAEAKADPVGFTKKAQESMARHVQAMVEFQDAGAEVFDYGNSIRDEARQGGYDRAFEFPGFVPAYIRPLFCEGLGPFRWVALSGDPEDIRVTDEAIKELFPENEHLHRWIDAAQEHVEFEGLPARICWLGYGERQKAGL
;
A
#
# COMPACT_ATOMS: atom_id res chain seq x y z
N ASP A 1 8.94 9.27 -5.06
CA ASP A 1 10.25 9.95 -5.09
C ASP A 1 11.08 9.34 -6.22
N PRO A 2 11.35 10.09 -7.30
CA PRO A 2 12.17 9.61 -8.42
C PRO A 2 13.59 9.19 -8.03
N LEU A 3 14.17 9.76 -6.96
CA LEU A 3 15.49 9.32 -6.46
C LEU A 3 15.41 7.91 -5.84
N SER A 4 14.20 7.45 -5.50
CA SER A 4 13.90 6.13 -4.98
C SER A 4 13.34 5.17 -6.05
N TYR A 5 13.53 5.46 -7.33
CA TYR A 5 13.27 4.53 -8.44
C TYR A 5 14.53 4.32 -9.30
N LEU A 6 15.06 3.09 -9.37
CA LEU A 6 16.30 2.79 -10.08
C LEU A 6 16.14 2.95 -11.60
N PRO A 7 16.90 3.86 -12.25
CA PRO A 7 16.91 3.97 -13.69
C PRO A 7 17.50 2.73 -14.35
N LEU A 8 17.02 2.36 -15.55
CA LEU A 8 17.47 1.17 -16.30
C LEU A 8 18.98 1.17 -16.62
N GLU A 9 19.62 2.34 -16.64
CA GLU A 9 21.03 2.52 -16.99
C GLU A 9 22.00 2.20 -15.84
N TYR A 10 21.50 2.04 -14.61
CA TYR A 10 22.31 1.88 -13.41
C TYR A 10 22.07 0.56 -12.71
N SER A 11 23.12 0.02 -12.10
CA SER A 11 23.00 -1.10 -11.16
C SER A 11 22.61 -0.58 -9.77
N VAL A 12 22.16 -1.50 -8.90
CA VAL A 12 21.82 -1.18 -7.50
C VAL A 12 23.02 -0.60 -6.76
N GLU A 13 24.23 -1.12 -7.02
CA GLU A 13 25.47 -0.64 -6.40
C GLU A 13 25.83 0.79 -6.79
N GLN A 14 25.39 1.23 -7.97
CA GLN A 14 25.64 2.58 -8.48
C GLN A 14 24.62 3.60 -7.97
N TRP A 15 23.45 3.14 -7.53
CA TRP A 15 22.28 3.97 -7.24
C TRP A 15 22.60 5.19 -6.38
N ASP A 16 23.11 4.95 -5.17
CA ASP A 16 23.41 6.01 -4.21
C ASP A 16 24.44 7.01 -4.73
N ALA A 17 25.45 6.54 -5.46
CA ALA A 17 26.51 7.37 -5.98
C ALA A 17 25.99 8.29 -7.12
N GLU A 18 25.23 7.72 -8.06
CA GLU A 18 24.67 8.43 -9.21
C GLU A 18 23.60 9.44 -8.77
N ALA A 19 22.70 9.04 -7.86
CA ALA A 19 21.66 9.93 -7.33
C ALA A 19 22.25 11.11 -6.55
N LYS A 20 23.37 10.92 -5.84
CA LYS A 20 24.08 12.01 -5.13
C LYS A 20 24.88 12.90 -6.07
N ALA A 21 25.46 12.33 -7.13
CA ALA A 21 26.31 13.05 -8.07
C ALA A 21 25.51 14.01 -8.97
N ASP A 22 24.35 13.57 -9.47
CA ASP A 22 23.44 14.39 -10.29
C ASP A 22 21.98 14.05 -10.00
N PRO A 23 21.37 14.61 -8.93
CA PRO A 23 19.99 14.31 -8.56
C PRO A 23 18.97 14.68 -9.64
N VAL A 24 19.24 15.75 -10.41
CA VAL A 24 18.33 16.24 -11.45
C VAL A 24 18.38 15.33 -12.67
N GLY A 25 19.58 14.98 -13.13
CA GLY A 25 19.76 14.02 -14.22
C GLY A 25 19.25 12.63 -13.85
N PHE A 26 19.50 12.18 -12.62
CA PHE A 26 18.99 10.91 -12.10
C PHE A 26 17.46 10.87 -12.10
N THR A 27 16.82 11.94 -11.62
CA THR A 27 15.35 12.07 -11.63
C THR A 27 14.79 11.94 -13.04
N LYS A 28 15.41 12.61 -14.03
CA LYS A 28 14.98 12.50 -15.43
C LYS A 28 15.10 11.07 -15.95
N LYS A 29 16.22 10.39 -15.71
CA LYS A 29 16.43 8.98 -16.10
C LYS A 29 15.46 8.03 -15.40
N ALA A 30 15.12 8.30 -14.14
CA ALA A 30 14.12 7.55 -13.38
C ALA A 30 12.73 7.72 -14.00
N GLN A 31 12.34 8.95 -14.38
CA GLN A 31 11.08 9.24 -15.08
C GLN A 31 11.00 8.56 -16.45
N GLU A 32 12.07 8.56 -17.24
CA GLU A 32 12.14 7.83 -18.52
C GLU A 32 12.00 6.31 -18.31
N SER A 33 12.57 5.78 -17.23
CA SER A 33 12.43 4.37 -16.85
C SER A 33 11.01 4.04 -16.37
N MET A 34 10.38 4.94 -15.60
CA MET A 34 8.97 4.82 -15.18
C MET A 34 8.02 4.93 -16.38
N ALA A 35 8.30 5.78 -17.37
CA ALA A 35 7.53 5.87 -18.61
C ALA A 35 7.49 4.53 -19.36
N ARG A 36 8.64 3.86 -19.52
CA ARG A 36 8.71 2.51 -20.09
C ARG A 36 7.98 1.46 -19.25
N HIS A 37 8.10 1.51 -17.92
CA HIS A 37 7.38 0.59 -17.03
C HIS A 37 5.87 0.76 -17.16
N VAL A 38 5.38 1.99 -17.09
CA VAL A 38 3.94 2.30 -17.21
C VAL A 38 3.41 1.97 -18.59
N GLN A 39 4.21 2.14 -19.66
CA GLN A 39 3.84 1.65 -20.99
C GLN A 39 3.55 0.14 -20.96
N ALA A 40 4.43 -0.68 -20.38
CA ALA A 40 4.21 -2.12 -20.26
C ALA A 40 2.94 -2.43 -19.44
N MET A 41 2.67 -1.68 -18.38
CA MET A 41 1.42 -1.83 -17.60
C MET A 41 0.17 -1.56 -18.45
N VAL A 42 0.19 -0.51 -19.27
CA VAL A 42 -0.91 -0.21 -20.20
C VAL A 42 -1.04 -1.30 -21.27
N GLU A 43 0.06 -1.83 -21.78
CA GLU A 43 0.02 -2.94 -22.76
C GLU A 43 -0.57 -4.22 -22.14
N PHE A 44 -0.34 -4.49 -20.85
CA PHE A 44 -1.06 -5.55 -20.13
C PHE A 44 -2.57 -5.26 -20.02
N GLN A 45 -2.95 -4.01 -19.76
CA GLN A 45 -4.36 -3.58 -19.75
C GLN A 45 -5.02 -3.77 -21.12
N ASP A 46 -4.32 -3.37 -22.19
CA ASP A 46 -4.77 -3.56 -23.58
C ASP A 46 -4.96 -5.05 -23.91
N ALA A 47 -4.16 -5.92 -23.31
CA ALA A 47 -4.29 -7.38 -23.41
C ALA A 47 -5.38 -7.98 -22.49
N GLY A 48 -6.10 -7.16 -21.72
CA GLY A 48 -7.24 -7.55 -20.88
C GLY A 48 -6.91 -7.82 -19.41
N ALA A 49 -5.71 -7.48 -18.93
CA ALA A 49 -5.41 -7.55 -17.51
C ALA A 49 -6.07 -6.40 -16.73
N GLU A 50 -6.49 -6.67 -15.50
CA GLU A 50 -6.88 -5.60 -14.56
C GLU A 50 -5.61 -4.88 -14.08
N VAL A 51 -5.54 -3.59 -14.34
CA VAL A 51 -4.37 -2.76 -14.00
C VAL A 51 -4.83 -1.55 -13.20
N PHE A 52 -4.11 -1.23 -12.14
CA PHE A 52 -4.37 -0.06 -11.31
C PHE A 52 -3.08 0.48 -10.68
N ASP A 53 -3.08 1.76 -10.34
CA ASP A 53 -2.01 2.42 -9.61
C ASP A 53 -2.23 2.31 -8.10
N TYR A 54 -1.18 1.89 -7.39
CA TYR A 54 -1.22 1.65 -5.95
C TYR A 54 -0.62 2.80 -5.12
N GLY A 55 -0.85 4.04 -5.55
CA GLY A 55 -0.61 5.22 -4.72
C GLY A 55 0.85 5.63 -4.54
N ASN A 56 1.75 5.21 -5.44
CA ASN A 56 3.15 5.64 -5.45
C ASN A 56 3.44 6.77 -6.46
N SER A 57 2.40 7.28 -7.13
CA SER A 57 2.45 8.34 -8.16
C SER A 57 3.17 7.97 -9.47
N ILE A 58 3.43 6.68 -9.74
CA ILE A 58 4.19 6.25 -10.93
C ILE A 58 3.57 6.74 -12.25
N ARG A 59 2.24 6.86 -12.33
CA ARG A 59 1.55 7.40 -13.51
C ARG A 59 1.93 8.85 -13.82
N ASP A 60 2.03 9.69 -12.78
CA ASP A 60 2.40 11.08 -13.00
C ASP A 60 3.88 11.22 -13.39
N GLU A 61 4.75 10.44 -12.76
CA GLU A 61 6.17 10.39 -13.12
C GLU A 61 6.39 9.87 -14.55
N ALA A 62 5.62 8.88 -14.99
CA ALA A 62 5.64 8.39 -16.37
C ALA A 62 5.15 9.45 -17.37
N ARG A 63 4.13 10.24 -17.03
CA ARG A 63 3.70 11.39 -17.83
C ARG A 63 4.81 12.44 -17.96
N GLN A 64 5.49 12.76 -16.86
CA GLN A 64 6.64 13.68 -16.87
C GLN A 64 7.82 13.10 -17.68
N GLY A 65 7.99 11.77 -17.66
CA GLY A 65 8.94 11.03 -18.50
C GLY A 65 8.53 10.88 -19.97
N GLY A 66 7.39 11.44 -20.39
CA GLY A 66 6.96 11.51 -21.79
C GLY A 66 6.00 10.41 -22.26
N TYR A 67 5.35 9.67 -21.35
CA TYR A 67 4.32 8.70 -21.71
C TYR A 67 2.90 9.24 -21.52
N ASP A 68 2.20 9.53 -22.62
CA ASP A 68 0.91 10.23 -22.59
C ASP A 68 -0.28 9.38 -22.11
N ARG A 69 -0.21 8.05 -22.26
CA ARG A 69 -1.28 7.12 -21.83
C ARG A 69 -1.19 6.74 -20.35
N ALA A 70 -0.35 7.42 -19.57
CA ALA A 70 -0.05 7.01 -18.19
C ALA A 70 -1.26 6.98 -17.24
N PHE A 71 -2.37 7.65 -17.58
CA PHE A 71 -3.59 7.69 -16.77
C PHE A 71 -4.74 6.82 -17.32
N GLU A 72 -4.48 5.94 -18.29
CA GLU A 72 -5.51 5.03 -18.84
C GLU A 72 -5.95 3.93 -17.86
N PHE A 73 -5.19 3.70 -16.79
CA PHE A 73 -5.62 2.88 -15.65
C PHE A 73 -5.87 3.72 -14.39
N PRO A 74 -6.89 3.36 -13.58
CA PRO A 74 -7.30 4.13 -12.41
C PRO A 74 -6.34 3.94 -11.24
N GLY A 75 -6.49 4.80 -10.23
CA GLY A 75 -5.88 4.54 -8.92
C GLY A 75 -6.73 3.56 -8.11
N PHE A 76 -6.11 2.82 -7.19
CA PHE A 76 -6.81 1.83 -6.37
C PHE A 76 -7.92 2.44 -5.49
N VAL A 77 -7.76 3.69 -5.04
CA VAL A 77 -8.79 4.37 -4.23
C VAL A 77 -10.10 4.56 -5.01
N PRO A 78 -10.13 5.27 -6.15
CA PRO A 78 -11.35 5.38 -6.95
C PRO A 78 -11.88 4.05 -7.46
N ALA A 79 -11.01 3.08 -7.75
CA ALA A 79 -11.41 1.79 -8.31
C ALA A 79 -12.04 0.84 -7.27
N TYR A 80 -11.48 0.76 -6.06
CA TYR A 80 -11.85 -0.30 -5.11
C TYR A 80 -12.13 0.20 -3.69
N ILE A 81 -11.36 1.16 -3.17
CA ILE A 81 -11.37 1.46 -1.73
C ILE A 81 -12.36 2.55 -1.34
N ARG A 82 -12.74 3.45 -2.25
CA ARG A 82 -13.63 4.59 -1.95
C ARG A 82 -14.95 4.20 -1.25
N PRO A 83 -15.65 3.11 -1.61
CA PRO A 83 -16.85 2.69 -0.89
C PRO A 83 -16.59 2.44 0.60
N LEU A 84 -15.48 1.78 0.95
CA LEU A 84 -15.08 1.54 2.34
C LEU A 84 -14.88 2.87 3.10
N PHE A 85 -14.21 3.83 2.46
CA PHE A 85 -14.02 5.16 3.06
C PHE A 85 -15.33 5.90 3.32
N CYS A 86 -16.35 5.70 2.49
CA CYS A 86 -17.68 6.29 2.71
C CYS A 86 -18.37 5.75 3.96
N GLU A 87 -18.01 4.55 4.42
CA GLU A 87 -18.49 3.94 5.68
C GLU A 87 -17.57 4.28 6.87
N GLY A 88 -16.56 5.12 6.66
CA GLY A 88 -15.55 5.46 7.66
C GLY A 88 -14.58 4.31 7.95
N LEU A 89 -14.59 3.23 7.15
CA LEU A 89 -13.58 2.19 7.24
C LEU A 89 -12.23 2.75 6.81
N GLY A 90 -11.17 2.18 7.37
CA GLY A 90 -9.81 2.57 7.06
C GLY A 90 -8.81 1.77 7.87
N PRO A 91 -7.50 1.99 7.67
CA PRO A 91 -6.42 1.19 8.25
C PRO A 91 -6.20 1.46 9.76
N PHE A 92 -7.23 1.21 10.56
CA PHE A 92 -7.22 1.34 12.01
C PHE A 92 -6.27 0.30 12.64
N ARG A 93 -5.52 0.70 13.66
CA ARG A 93 -4.46 -0.12 14.25
C ARG A 93 -4.26 0.19 15.72
N TRP A 94 -3.72 -0.78 16.45
CA TRP A 94 -3.25 -0.62 17.82
C TRP A 94 -1.94 -1.38 18.03
N VAL A 95 -1.27 -1.07 19.15
CA VAL A 95 0.04 -1.61 19.51
C VAL A 95 0.08 -1.93 21.00
N ALA A 96 0.67 -3.07 21.36
CA ALA A 96 0.88 -3.48 22.74
C ALA A 96 2.20 -2.90 23.26
N LEU A 97 2.13 -1.88 24.13
CA LEU A 97 3.32 -1.24 24.70
C LEU A 97 4.09 -2.12 25.69
N SER A 98 3.47 -3.20 26.18
CA SER A 98 4.12 -4.23 26.99
C SER A 98 5.24 -4.95 26.23
N GLY A 99 5.12 -5.03 24.90
CA GLY A 99 5.95 -5.89 24.07
C GLY A 99 5.50 -7.36 24.06
N ASP A 100 4.44 -7.73 24.78
CA ASP A 100 3.95 -9.11 24.87
C ASP A 100 2.96 -9.40 23.73
N PRO A 101 3.23 -10.39 22.84
CA PRO A 101 2.31 -10.76 21.77
C PRO A 101 0.96 -11.29 22.27
N GLU A 102 0.90 -11.78 23.51
CA GLU A 102 -0.35 -12.24 24.12
C GLU A 102 -1.38 -11.10 24.23
N ASP A 103 -0.95 -9.85 24.42
CA ASP A 103 -1.85 -8.69 24.43
C ASP A 103 -2.55 -8.51 23.07
N ILE A 104 -1.87 -8.81 21.96
CA ILE A 104 -2.50 -8.81 20.64
C ILE A 104 -3.47 -9.97 20.48
N ARG A 105 -3.12 -11.17 20.97
CA ARG A 105 -4.05 -12.31 20.95
C ARG A 105 -5.32 -12.02 21.75
N VAL A 106 -5.19 -11.40 22.92
CA VAL A 106 -6.33 -11.01 23.76
C VAL A 106 -7.20 -9.96 23.07
N THR A 107 -6.59 -8.94 22.47
CA THR A 107 -7.34 -7.91 21.74
C THR A 107 -8.00 -8.45 20.47
N ASP A 108 -7.37 -9.38 19.74
CA ASP A 108 -7.98 -10.05 18.59
C ASP A 108 -9.27 -10.79 18.97
N GLU A 109 -9.26 -11.55 20.07
CA GLU A 109 -10.47 -12.25 20.56
C GLU A 109 -11.54 -11.27 21.05
N ALA A 110 -11.15 -10.21 21.78
CA ALA A 110 -12.09 -9.17 22.20
C ALA A 110 -12.77 -8.47 20.99
N ILE A 111 -12.02 -8.24 19.90
CA ILE A 111 -12.58 -7.68 18.68
C ILE A 111 -13.59 -8.64 18.04
N LYS A 112 -13.31 -9.95 17.97
CA LYS A 112 -14.27 -10.94 17.48
C LYS A 112 -15.55 -10.99 18.32
N GLU A 113 -15.42 -10.92 19.65
CA GLU A 113 -16.57 -10.87 20.58
C GLU A 113 -17.41 -9.60 20.41
N LEU A 114 -16.77 -8.45 20.17
CA LEU A 114 -17.47 -7.18 19.96
C LEU A 114 -18.23 -7.14 18.62
N PHE A 115 -17.77 -7.88 17.60
CA PHE A 115 -18.34 -7.90 16.26
C PHE A 115 -18.63 -9.35 15.80
N PRO A 116 -19.54 -10.08 16.47
CA PRO A 116 -19.70 -11.53 16.27
C PRO A 116 -20.25 -11.89 14.89
N GLU A 117 -21.04 -11.01 14.28
CA GLU A 117 -21.66 -11.22 12.97
C GLU A 117 -20.77 -10.80 11.79
N ASN A 118 -19.60 -10.18 12.05
CA ASN A 118 -18.72 -9.70 10.99
C ASN A 118 -17.75 -10.79 10.54
N GLU A 119 -18.25 -11.76 9.76
CA GLU A 119 -17.45 -12.90 9.29
C GLU A 119 -16.18 -12.51 8.53
N HIS A 120 -16.22 -11.40 7.77
CA HIS A 120 -15.05 -10.93 7.03
C HIS A 120 -13.94 -10.47 7.97
N LEU A 121 -14.29 -9.73 9.03
CA LEU A 121 -13.36 -9.31 10.07
C LEU A 121 -12.77 -10.49 10.84
N HIS A 122 -13.57 -11.53 11.12
CA HIS A 122 -13.07 -12.75 11.77
C HIS A 122 -12.04 -13.45 10.89
N ARG A 123 -12.36 -13.67 9.60
CA ARG A 123 -11.40 -14.24 8.63
C ARG A 123 -10.13 -13.41 8.50
N TRP A 124 -10.24 -12.08 8.54
CA TRP A 124 -9.09 -11.18 8.53
C TRP A 124 -8.19 -11.38 9.76
N ILE A 125 -8.78 -11.44 10.96
CA ILE A 125 -8.03 -11.64 12.20
C ILE A 125 -7.35 -13.01 12.22
N ASP A 126 -8.06 -14.07 11.82
CA ASP A 126 -7.50 -15.43 11.76
C ASP A 126 -6.30 -15.49 10.82
N ALA A 127 -6.45 -14.96 9.60
CA ALA A 127 -5.35 -14.90 8.64
C ALA A 127 -4.18 -14.06 9.15
N ALA A 128 -4.46 -12.96 9.85
CA ALA A 128 -3.43 -12.10 10.41
C ALA A 128 -2.74 -12.71 11.64
N GLN A 129 -3.37 -13.66 12.36
CA GLN A 129 -2.71 -14.47 13.39
C GLN A 129 -1.84 -15.57 12.77
N GLU A 130 -2.28 -16.17 11.67
CA GLU A 130 -1.55 -17.27 11.03
C GLU A 130 -0.35 -16.81 10.19
N HIS A 131 -0.47 -15.65 9.54
CA HIS A 131 0.48 -15.27 8.48
C HIS A 131 1.32 -14.02 8.76
N VAL A 132 1.02 -13.25 9.81
CA VAL A 132 1.74 -12.00 10.11
C VAL A 132 2.62 -12.17 11.34
N GLU A 133 3.92 -12.19 11.10
CA GLU A 133 4.94 -12.10 12.15
C GLU A 133 5.03 -10.67 12.69
N PHE A 134 5.28 -10.52 13.99
CA PHE A 134 5.42 -9.20 14.60
C PHE A 134 6.81 -8.59 14.33
N GLU A 135 6.82 -7.29 14.03
CA GLU A 135 8.03 -6.50 13.87
C GLU A 135 8.12 -5.42 14.96
N GLY A 136 9.04 -5.58 15.91
CA GLY A 136 9.17 -4.67 17.05
C GLY A 136 8.11 -4.91 18.12
N LEU A 137 7.34 -3.87 18.48
CA LEU A 137 6.22 -4.04 19.41
C LEU A 137 5.07 -4.79 18.71
N PRO A 138 4.46 -5.79 19.34
CA PRO A 138 3.29 -6.47 18.78
C PRO A 138 2.19 -5.47 18.46
N ALA A 139 1.67 -5.54 17.24
CA ALA A 139 0.67 -4.61 16.72
C ALA A 139 -0.31 -5.33 15.80
N ARG A 140 -1.53 -4.81 15.72
CA ARG A 140 -2.56 -5.32 14.82
C ARG A 140 -3.14 -4.19 13.98
N ILE A 141 -3.34 -4.50 12.70
CA ILE A 141 -4.11 -3.71 11.75
C ILE A 141 -5.47 -4.40 11.56
N CYS A 142 -6.55 -3.63 11.62
CA CYS A 142 -7.91 -4.13 11.41
C CYS A 142 -8.76 -2.99 10.86
N TRP A 143 -9.45 -3.20 9.74
CA TRP A 143 -10.28 -2.15 9.17
C TRP A 143 -11.58 -2.02 9.95
N LEU A 144 -11.72 -0.90 10.67
CA LEU A 144 -12.92 -0.58 11.46
C LEU A 144 -13.53 0.75 10.99
N GLY A 145 -14.85 0.77 10.90
CA GLY A 145 -15.67 1.86 10.41
C GLY A 145 -16.05 2.90 11.47
N TYR A 146 -16.94 3.82 11.09
CA TYR A 146 -17.55 4.74 12.04
C TYR A 146 -18.35 3.97 13.12
N GLY A 147 -18.24 4.38 14.38
CA GLY A 147 -18.85 3.69 15.52
C GLY A 147 -18.06 2.45 15.98
N GLU A 148 -17.63 1.58 15.06
CA GLU A 148 -16.82 0.39 15.40
C GLU A 148 -15.50 0.77 16.08
N ARG A 149 -14.80 1.80 15.57
CA ARG A 149 -13.57 2.30 16.18
C ARG A 149 -13.76 2.75 17.63
N GLN A 150 -14.88 3.42 17.92
CA GLN A 150 -15.19 3.86 19.28
C GLN A 150 -15.47 2.65 20.18
N LYS A 151 -16.25 1.69 19.68
CA LYS A 151 -16.58 0.46 20.42
C LYS A 151 -15.34 -0.38 20.73
N ALA A 152 -14.39 -0.47 19.79
CA ALA A 152 -13.14 -1.19 19.98
C ALA A 152 -12.15 -0.50 20.93
N GLY A 153 -12.23 0.83 21.03
CA GLY A 153 -11.29 1.62 21.84
C GLY A 153 -11.71 1.84 23.30
N LEU A 154 -12.95 1.53 23.67
CA LEU A 154 -13.50 1.66 25.02
C LEU A 154 -13.50 0.32 25.74
#